data_AF-A0A257EYP9-F1
#
_entry.id   AF-A0A257EYP9-F1
#
_cell.length_a   1.000
_cell.length_b   1.000
_cell.length_c   1.000
_cell.angle_alpha   90.00
_cell.angle_beta   90.00
_cell.angle_gamma   90.00
#
_symmetry.space_group_name_H-M   'P 1'
#
loop_
_entity.id
_entity.type
_entity.pdbx_description
1 polymer ?
#
loop_
_entity_poly.entity_id
_entity_poly.type
_entity_poly.pdbx_seq_one_letter_code
_entity_poly.pdbx_strand_id
1 'polypeptide(L)'
;MRCGLALCLGLLAPAAGAQEALQTLPGLYGSASDPAQSCTANPHRLEVMTAPPHMMLTWDRSAPDPRGGRTGRLVYDMIGADAATLTLRLEGETRAATDGGPAIWTLRQTDDGYCWARPDWPVMRCEDRQLRCDAAAPTS
;
A
#
# COMPACT_ATOMS: atom_id res chain seq x y z
N MET A 1 15.26 27.42 46.96
CA MET A 1 15.33 27.73 45.52
C MET A 1 14.98 26.46 44.76
N ARG A 2 13.95 26.50 43.90
CA ARG A 2 13.37 25.35 43.20
C ARG A 2 14.23 25.03 41.98
N CYS A 3 14.83 23.84 41.93
CA CYS A 3 15.45 23.30 40.72
C CYS A 3 14.33 22.72 39.85
N GLY A 4 14.05 23.37 38.72
CA GLY A 4 13.01 22.99 37.79
C GLY A 4 13.33 21.68 37.07
N LEU A 5 12.37 20.75 37.10
CA LEU A 5 12.32 19.57 36.26
C LEU A 5 12.23 20.01 34.79
N ALA A 6 13.27 19.78 33.99
CA ALA A 6 13.20 19.92 32.55
C ALA A 6 12.53 18.67 31.97
N LEU A 7 11.26 18.84 31.57
CA LEU A 7 10.48 17.84 30.85
C LEU A 7 11.13 17.61 29.47
N CYS A 8 11.80 16.48 29.26
CA CYS A 8 12.19 16.03 27.92
C CYS A 8 10.94 15.55 27.18
N LEU A 9 10.27 16.47 26.49
CA LEU A 9 9.30 16.17 25.43
C LEU A 9 10.07 15.56 24.25
N GLY A 10 10.26 14.24 24.27
CA GLY A 10 10.69 13.48 23.11
C GLY A 10 9.57 13.50 22.07
N LEU A 11 9.62 14.48 21.17
CA LEU A 11 8.83 14.48 19.94
C LEU A 11 9.29 13.27 19.12
N LEU A 12 8.48 12.21 19.11
CA LEU A 12 8.57 11.12 18.14
C LEU A 12 8.28 11.72 16.76
N ALA A 13 9.29 12.29 16.12
CA ALA A 13 9.21 12.62 14.71
C ALA A 13 9.02 11.30 13.94
N PRO A 14 8.02 11.21 13.04
CA PRO A 14 7.94 10.05 12.15
C PRO A 14 9.27 9.93 11.41
N ALA A 15 9.82 8.71 11.34
CA ALA A 15 11.05 8.47 10.61
C ALA A 15 10.89 9.00 9.19
N ALA A 16 11.84 9.82 8.72
CA ALA A 16 11.74 10.55 7.46
C ALA A 16 11.31 9.67 6.27
N GLY A 17 11.69 8.38 6.27
CA GLY A 17 11.27 7.41 5.26
C GLY A 17 9.76 7.16 5.23
N ALA A 18 9.09 7.00 6.37
CA ALA A 18 7.64 6.76 6.38
C ALA A 18 6.86 7.88 5.69
N GLN A 19 7.35 9.12 5.77
CA GLN A 19 6.74 10.27 5.11
C GLN A 19 6.82 10.18 3.57
N GLU A 20 7.89 9.58 3.04
CA GLU A 20 8.16 9.52 1.61
C GLU A 20 7.16 8.61 0.88
N ALA A 21 7.00 7.36 1.32
CA ALA A 21 6.03 6.44 0.72
C ALA A 21 4.59 6.99 0.77
N LEU A 22 4.21 7.66 1.86
CA LEU A 22 2.88 8.25 2.01
C LEU A 22 2.62 9.39 1.00
N GLN A 23 3.66 10.08 0.55
CA GLN A 23 3.57 11.17 -0.43
C GLN A 23 3.66 10.69 -1.87
N THR A 24 4.45 9.64 -2.13
CA THR A 24 4.74 9.18 -3.48
C THR A 24 3.78 8.10 -3.96
N LEU A 25 3.25 7.23 -3.08
CA LEU A 25 2.37 6.13 -3.47
C LEU A 25 0.98 6.54 -3.99
N PRO A 26 0.34 7.64 -3.55
CA PRO A 26 -0.94 8.04 -4.12
C PRO A 26 -0.85 8.23 -5.65
N GLY A 27 -1.87 7.76 -6.38
CA GLY A 27 -1.83 7.79 -7.83
C GLY A 27 -2.87 6.93 -8.53
N LEU A 28 -2.79 6.88 -9.85
CA LEU A 28 -3.59 6.00 -10.70
C LEU A 28 -2.72 4.87 -11.24
N TYR A 29 -3.19 3.63 -11.10
CA TYR A 29 -2.41 2.43 -11.39
C TYR A 29 -3.22 1.40 -12.17
N GLY A 30 -2.54 0.56 -12.93
CA GLY A 30 -3.14 -0.56 -13.64
C GLY A 30 -2.23 -1.78 -13.63
N SER A 31 -2.83 -2.96 -13.80
CA SER A 31 -2.09 -4.22 -13.77
C SER A 31 -1.09 -4.32 -14.92
N ALA A 32 0.12 -4.77 -14.60
CA ALA A 32 1.15 -5.09 -15.58
C ALA A 32 0.88 -6.40 -16.34
N SER A 33 0.08 -7.30 -15.76
CA SER A 33 -0.11 -8.68 -16.23
C SER A 33 -1.54 -9.01 -16.65
N ASP A 34 -2.52 -8.23 -16.19
CA ASP A 34 -3.94 -8.42 -16.52
C ASP A 34 -4.43 -7.28 -17.43
N PRO A 35 -4.64 -7.53 -18.74
CA PRO A 35 -5.13 -6.54 -19.67
C PRO A 35 -6.49 -5.94 -19.28
N ALA A 36 -7.36 -6.69 -18.60
CA ALA A 36 -8.68 -6.22 -18.18
C ALA A 36 -8.60 -5.19 -17.04
N GLN A 37 -7.49 -5.21 -16.29
CA GLN A 37 -7.20 -4.34 -15.16
C GLN A 37 -6.06 -3.34 -15.48
N SER A 38 -5.69 -3.21 -16.75
CA SER A 38 -4.63 -2.31 -17.21
C SER A 38 -5.03 -0.83 -17.11
N CYS A 39 -4.05 0.05 -17.27
CA CYS A 39 -4.25 1.51 -17.22
C CYS A 39 -5.26 2.07 -18.22
N THR A 40 -5.41 1.43 -19.38
CA THR A 40 -6.38 1.85 -20.40
C THR A 40 -7.73 1.17 -20.24
N ALA A 41 -7.81 0.09 -19.48
CA ALA A 41 -9.01 -0.70 -19.31
C ALA A 41 -9.73 -0.39 -18.00
N ASN A 42 -9.12 -0.67 -16.85
CA ASN A 42 -9.78 -0.51 -15.55
C ASN A 42 -8.75 -0.18 -14.46
N PRO A 43 -8.13 1.00 -14.53
CA PRO A 43 -7.18 1.41 -13.50
C PRO A 43 -7.88 1.59 -12.15
N HIS A 44 -7.11 1.50 -11.08
CA HIS A 44 -7.53 1.98 -9.75
C HIS A 44 -6.77 3.20 -9.31
N ARG A 45 -7.48 4.00 -8.52
CA ARG A 45 -6.88 5.04 -7.70
C ARG A 45 -6.42 4.46 -6.38
N LEU A 46 -5.16 4.72 -6.03
CA LEU A 46 -4.59 4.46 -4.71
C LEU A 46 -4.56 5.79 -3.94
N GLU A 47 -5.19 5.79 -2.76
CA GLU A 47 -5.18 6.92 -1.83
C GLU A 47 -4.66 6.47 -0.47
N VAL A 48 -4.01 7.39 0.23
CA VAL A 48 -3.49 7.18 1.57
C VAL A 48 -4.05 8.25 2.49
N MET A 49 -4.58 7.83 3.62
CA MET A 49 -5.11 8.65 4.70
C MET A 49 -4.27 8.43 5.95
N THR A 50 -4.03 9.48 6.73
CA THR A 50 -3.19 9.39 7.95
C THR A 50 -4.00 9.52 9.25
N ALA A 51 -5.29 9.87 9.18
CA ALA A 51 -6.14 10.07 10.35
C ALA A 51 -7.63 9.74 10.04
N PRO A 52 -8.09 8.49 10.26
CA PRO A 52 -7.30 7.32 10.66
C PRO A 52 -6.39 6.79 9.53
N PRO A 53 -5.32 6.04 9.88
CA PRO A 53 -4.33 5.57 8.91
C PRO A 53 -4.87 4.43 8.04
N HIS A 54 -5.16 4.73 6.78
CA HIS A 54 -5.68 3.76 5.81
C HIS A 54 -5.06 3.94 4.43
N MET A 55 -5.05 2.85 3.67
CA MET A 55 -4.86 2.88 2.23
C MET A 55 -6.15 2.42 1.55
N MET A 56 -6.59 3.12 0.52
CA MET A 56 -7.79 2.81 -0.23
C MET A 56 -7.46 2.60 -1.71
N LEU A 57 -8.02 1.53 -2.28
CA LEU A 57 -8.01 1.27 -3.71
C LEU A 57 -9.44 1.38 -4.23
N THR A 58 -9.65 2.18 -5.27
CA THR A 58 -10.98 2.39 -5.87
C THR A 58 -10.91 2.23 -7.39
N TRP A 59 -11.83 1.46 -7.96
CA TRP A 59 -11.99 1.25 -9.40
C TRP A 59 -13.32 1.81 -9.89
N ASP A 60 -13.36 2.33 -11.13
CA ASP A 60 -14.61 2.76 -11.77
C ASP A 60 -15.51 1.57 -12.15
N ARG A 61 -14.89 0.42 -12.48
CA ARG A 61 -15.58 -0.84 -12.73
C ARG A 61 -15.10 -1.89 -11.74
N SER A 62 -16.00 -2.78 -11.31
CA SER A 62 -15.65 -3.81 -10.33
C SER A 62 -14.40 -4.61 -10.74
N ALA A 63 -13.50 -4.83 -9.81
CA ALA A 63 -12.28 -5.62 -9.89
C ALA A 63 -12.41 -6.91 -9.07
N PRO A 64 -11.58 -7.94 -9.30
CA PRO A 64 -11.53 -9.11 -8.43
C PRO A 64 -11.27 -8.74 -6.96
N ASP A 65 -12.04 -9.31 -6.03
CA ASP A 65 -11.76 -9.19 -4.59
C ASP A 65 -10.82 -10.34 -4.17
N PRO A 66 -9.73 -10.06 -3.44
CA PRO A 66 -8.81 -11.09 -2.95
C PRO A 66 -9.44 -12.14 -2.02
N ARG A 67 -10.64 -11.90 -1.49
CA ARG A 67 -11.45 -12.84 -0.68
C ARG A 67 -12.42 -13.67 -1.52
N GLY A 68 -12.41 -13.48 -2.84
CA GLY A 68 -13.38 -14.04 -3.77
C GLY A 68 -14.51 -13.06 -4.07
N GLY A 69 -14.96 -13.03 -5.33
CA GLY A 69 -16.01 -12.11 -5.80
C GLY A 69 -15.45 -10.89 -6.54
N ARG A 70 -16.23 -9.81 -6.56
CA ARG A 70 -15.87 -8.56 -7.23
C ARG A 70 -16.21 -7.36 -6.35
N THR A 71 -15.41 -6.31 -6.43
CA THR A 71 -15.60 -5.08 -5.66
C THR A 71 -15.17 -3.85 -6.47
N GLY A 72 -15.78 -2.70 -6.22
CA GLY A 72 -15.26 -1.40 -6.72
C GLY A 72 -14.27 -0.75 -5.75
N ARG A 73 -14.06 -1.33 -4.57
CA ARG A 73 -13.26 -0.71 -3.50
C ARG A 73 -12.64 -1.75 -2.57
N LEU A 74 -11.38 -1.53 -2.20
CA LEU A 74 -10.70 -2.21 -1.11
C LEU A 74 -10.13 -1.17 -0.15
N VAL A 75 -10.25 -1.42 1.15
CA VAL A 75 -9.71 -0.57 2.21
C VAL A 75 -8.79 -1.41 3.08
N TYR A 76 -7.62 -0.87 3.38
CA TYR A 76 -6.61 -1.49 4.20
C TYR A 76 -6.32 -0.59 5.40
N ASP A 77 -6.30 -1.18 6.59
CA ASP A 77 -5.67 -0.59 7.77
C ASP A 77 -4.18 -0.48 7.51
N MET A 78 -3.60 0.71 7.71
CA MET A 78 -2.17 0.89 7.66
C MET A 78 -1.57 0.72 9.05
N ILE A 79 -0.74 -0.31 9.20
CA ILE A 79 -0.12 -0.67 10.49
C ILE A 79 1.36 -0.26 10.56
N GLY A 80 1.96 0.11 9.44
CA GLY A 80 3.32 0.64 9.39
C GLY A 80 3.67 1.19 8.01
N ALA A 81 4.69 2.04 7.94
CA ALA A 81 5.25 2.57 6.70
C ALA A 81 6.75 2.82 6.87
N ASP A 82 7.51 2.67 5.78
CA ASP A 82 8.90 3.11 5.66
C ASP A 82 9.09 3.90 4.34
N ALA A 83 10.34 4.13 3.92
CA ALA A 83 10.69 4.91 2.72
C ALA A 83 10.00 4.44 1.42
N ALA A 84 9.75 3.14 1.27
CA ALA A 84 9.28 2.55 0.02
C ALA A 84 8.20 1.50 0.23
N THR A 85 7.74 1.26 1.46
CA THR A 85 6.74 0.24 1.74
C THR A 85 5.65 0.71 2.69
N LEU A 86 4.46 0.16 2.49
CA LEU A 86 3.36 0.19 3.45
C LEU A 86 3.13 -1.22 3.96
N THR A 87 2.98 -1.35 5.27
CA THR A 87 2.52 -2.58 5.92
C THR A 87 1.03 -2.44 6.21
N LEU A 88 0.24 -3.36 5.66
CA LEU A 88 -1.18 -3.23 5.47
C LEU A 88 -1.93 -4.48 5.94
N ARG A 89 -3.14 -4.28 6.44
CA ARG A 89 -4.11 -5.35 6.70
C ARG A 89 -5.42 -5.00 6.00
N LEU A 90 -5.95 -5.91 5.18
CA LEU A 90 -7.25 -5.69 4.53
C LEU A 90 -8.36 -5.57 5.57
N GLU A 91 -9.27 -4.60 5.43
CA GLU A 91 -10.44 -4.50 6.29
C GLU A 91 -11.35 -5.72 6.09
N GLY A 92 -11.63 -6.43 7.19
CA GLY A 92 -12.33 -7.72 7.13
C GLY A 92 -11.49 -8.84 6.49
N GLU A 93 -10.16 -8.82 6.66
CA GLU A 93 -9.27 -9.91 6.24
C GLU A 93 -9.68 -11.24 6.89
N THR A 94 -9.82 -12.27 6.07
CA THR A 94 -10.20 -13.63 6.50
C THR A 94 -9.14 -14.67 6.18
N ARG A 95 -8.11 -14.30 5.40
CA ARG A 95 -7.04 -15.21 4.99
C ARG A 95 -5.99 -15.29 6.07
N ALA A 96 -5.46 -16.50 6.28
CA ALA A 96 -4.43 -16.75 7.27
C ALA A 96 -3.02 -16.49 6.71
N ALA A 97 -2.16 -15.94 7.57
CA ALA A 97 -0.71 -16.00 7.43
C ALA A 97 -0.19 -17.40 7.77
N THR A 98 1.11 -17.66 7.51
CA THR A 98 1.72 -18.96 7.78
C THR A 98 1.69 -19.34 9.28
N ASP A 99 1.66 -18.35 10.17
CA ASP A 99 1.54 -18.53 11.62
C ASP A 99 0.09 -18.69 12.12
N GLY A 100 -0.91 -18.68 11.21
CA GLY A 100 -2.33 -18.77 11.54
C GLY A 100 -3.00 -17.44 11.92
N GLY A 101 -2.25 -16.34 12.01
CA GLY A 101 -2.78 -14.98 12.19
C GLY A 101 -3.43 -14.43 10.90
N PRO A 102 -4.04 -13.23 10.94
CA PRO A 102 -4.54 -12.59 9.72
C PRO A 102 -3.39 -12.23 8.77
N ALA A 103 -3.62 -12.37 7.46
CA ALA A 103 -2.62 -12.02 6.46
C ALA A 103 -2.24 -10.53 6.54
N ILE A 104 -0.94 -10.27 6.61
CA ILE A 104 -0.34 -8.94 6.51
C ILE A 104 0.28 -8.79 5.12
N TRP A 105 -0.01 -7.67 4.49
CA TRP A 105 0.43 -7.33 3.14
C TRP A 105 1.48 -6.24 3.21
N THR A 106 2.48 -6.34 2.36
CA THR A 106 3.44 -5.28 2.12
C THR A 106 3.19 -4.75 0.72
N LEU A 107 2.79 -3.48 0.62
CA LEU A 107 2.81 -2.78 -0.66
C LEU A 107 4.20 -2.16 -0.81
N ARG A 108 4.96 -2.60 -1.82
CA ARG A 108 6.31 -2.12 -2.08
C ARG A 108 6.31 -1.25 -3.32
N GLN A 109 6.74 0.00 -3.18
CA GLN A 109 6.96 0.91 -4.29
C GLN A 109 8.09 0.39 -5.19
N THR A 110 7.89 0.52 -6.50
CA THR A 110 8.89 0.26 -7.54
C THR A 110 9.11 1.55 -8.35
N ASP A 111 10.15 1.57 -9.19
CA ASP A 111 10.48 2.74 -10.00
C ASP A 111 9.32 3.21 -10.90
N ASP A 112 8.47 2.28 -11.32
CA ASP A 112 7.38 2.49 -12.26
C ASP A 112 5.99 2.21 -11.68
N GLY A 113 5.91 1.94 -10.37
CA GLY A 113 4.65 1.62 -9.75
C GLY A 113 4.78 1.01 -8.36
N TYR A 114 4.13 -0.13 -8.15
CA TYR A 114 4.27 -0.91 -6.93
C TYR A 114 3.97 -2.40 -7.16
N CYS A 115 4.26 -3.24 -6.17
CA CYS A 115 3.81 -4.62 -6.14
C CYS A 115 3.44 -5.07 -4.74
N TRP A 116 2.84 -6.26 -4.67
CA TRP A 116 2.45 -6.90 -3.42
C TRP A 116 3.50 -7.90 -2.97
N ALA A 117 3.79 -7.86 -1.69
CA ALA A 117 4.61 -8.82 -0.98
C ALA A 117 3.92 -9.20 0.33
N ARG A 118 4.50 -10.19 1.02
CA ARG A 118 4.12 -10.55 2.39
C ARG A 118 5.36 -10.77 3.24
N PRO A 119 5.31 -10.53 4.55
CA PRO A 119 6.43 -10.79 5.45
C PRO A 119 6.90 -12.25 5.45
N ASP A 120 6.01 -13.19 5.17
CA ASP A 120 6.29 -14.63 5.13
C ASP A 120 6.63 -15.16 3.71
N TRP A 121 6.82 -14.26 2.75
CA TRP A 121 7.35 -14.59 1.42
C TRP A 121 8.84 -14.29 1.33
N PRO A 122 9.58 -14.90 0.37
CA PRO A 122 10.95 -14.48 0.08
C PRO A 122 11.04 -12.99 -0.20
N VAL A 123 12.04 -12.30 0.35
CA VAL A 123 12.15 -10.82 0.31
C VAL A 123 12.11 -10.26 -1.12
N MET A 124 12.66 -10.98 -2.09
CA MET A 124 12.68 -10.57 -3.51
C MET A 124 11.36 -10.83 -4.24
N ARG A 125 10.41 -11.54 -3.63
CA ARG A 125 9.12 -11.85 -4.25
C ARG A 125 8.27 -10.58 -4.31
N CYS A 126 7.73 -10.31 -5.50
CA CYS A 126 6.99 -9.11 -5.85
C CYS A 126 5.89 -9.57 -6.82
N GLU A 127 4.68 -9.72 -6.30
CA GLU A 127 3.52 -10.26 -7.02
C GLU A 127 2.59 -9.13 -7.46
N ASP A 128 1.76 -9.41 -8.47
CA ASP A 128 0.69 -8.52 -8.92
C ASP A 128 1.18 -7.07 -9.11
N ARG A 129 2.26 -6.90 -9.88
CA ARG A 129 2.84 -5.58 -10.18
C ARG A 129 1.81 -4.66 -10.84
N GLN A 130 1.69 -3.46 -10.30
CA GLN A 130 0.83 -2.39 -10.77
C GLN A 130 1.69 -1.26 -11.30
N LEU A 131 1.50 -0.89 -12.57
CA LEU A 131 2.20 0.21 -13.22
C LEU A 131 1.44 1.51 -12.98
N ARG A 132 2.17 2.60 -12.76
CA ARG A 132 1.57 3.93 -12.70
C ARG A 132 1.10 4.35 -14.08
N CYS A 133 -0.13 4.84 -14.21
CA CYS A 133 -0.77 5.08 -15.51
C CYS A 133 -0.35 6.38 -16.21
N ASP A 134 0.26 7.31 -15.48
CA ASP A 134 0.84 8.55 -15.99
C ASP A 134 2.37 8.46 -16.16
N ALA A 135 2.99 7.32 -15.80
CA ALA A 135 4.36 7.05 -16.19
C ALA A 135 4.39 6.89 -17.71
N ALA A 136 5.12 7.78 -18.40
CA ALA A 136 5.30 7.72 -19.84
C ALA A 136 5.61 6.26 -20.24
N ALA A 137 4.83 5.70 -21.16
CA ALA A 137 5.07 4.37 -21.66
C ALA A 137 6.56 4.26 -22.05
N PRO A 138 7.28 3.19 -21.65
CA PRO A 138 8.68 3.06 -22.03
C PRO A 138 8.76 3.14 -23.55
N THR A 139 9.49 4.14 -24.05
CA THR A 139 9.80 4.24 -25.47
C THR A 139 10.71 3.06 -25.79
N SER A 140 10.15 2.04 -26.45
CA SER A 140 10.89 0.94 -27.06
C SER A 140 11.86 1.41 -28.13
#